data_AF-A0A920UQE9-F1
#
_entry.id   AF-A0A920UQE9-F1
#
_cell.length_a   1.000
_cell.length_b   1.000
_cell.length_c   1.000
_cell.angle_alpha   90.00
_cell.angle_beta   90.00
_cell.angle_gamma   90.00
#
_symmetry.space_group_name_H-M   'P 1'
#
loop_
_entity.id
_entity.type
_entity.pdbx_description
1 polymer ?
#
loop_
_entity_poly.entity_id
_entity_poly.type
_entity_poly.pdbx_seq_one_letter_code
_entity_poly.pdbx_strand_id
1 'polypeptide(L)' 'MAKLFASEMCGEVAMDAMRIHGGYGYIKGLPIERFYREAPLMIIGEGTMKFKNL' A
#
# COMPACT_ATOMS: atom_id res chain seq x y z
N MET A 1 -1.01 17.65 3.16
CA MET A 1 -0.32 16.75 4.12
C MET A 1 -1.08 15.46 4.40
N ALA A 2 -2.32 15.48 4.92
CA ALA A 2 -3.03 14.25 5.32
C ALA A 2 -3.04 13.11 4.27
N LYS A 3 -3.27 13.45 3.00
CA LYS A 3 -3.25 12.50 1.89
C LYS A 3 -1.90 11.83 1.66
N LEU A 4 -0.82 12.61 1.69
CA LEU A 4 0.54 12.09 1.49
C LEU A 4 0.86 11.08 2.58
N PHE A 5 0.65 11.48 3.84
CA PHE A 5 0.87 10.64 5.00
C PHE A 5 0.04 9.36 4.95
N ALA A 6 -1.27 9.45 4.68
CA ALA A 6 -2.14 8.29 4.61
C ALA A 6 -1.72 7.31 3.49
N SER A 7 -1.32 7.83 2.33
CA SER A 7 -0.86 6.99 1.22
C SER A 7 0.50 6.33 1.50
N GLU A 8 1.43 7.01 2.19
CA GLU A 8 2.73 6.43 2.60
C GLU A 8 2.51 5.33 3.65
N MET A 9 1.73 5.64 4.69
CA MET A 9 1.37 4.66 5.73
C MET A 9 0.64 3.44 5.16
N CYS A 10 -0.22 3.61 4.15
CA CYS A 10 -0.91 2.51 3.49
C CYS A 10 0.08 1.54 2.82
N GLY A 11 1.10 2.06 2.13
CA GLY A 11 2.16 1.25 1.51
C GLY A 11 2.99 0.49 2.54
N GLU A 12 3.40 1.16 3.62
CA GLU A 12 4.18 0.54 4.71
C GLU A 12 3.41 -0.58 5.41
N VAL A 13 2.18 -0.31 5.84
CA VAL A 13 1.35 -1.29 6.54
C VAL A 13 1.03 -2.49 5.65
N ALA A 14 0.75 -2.27 4.35
CA ALA A 14 0.53 -3.38 3.42
C ALA A 14 1.78 -4.26 3.28
N MET A 15 2.98 -3.67 3.21
CA MET A 15 4.25 -4.40 3.17
C MET A 15 4.52 -5.18 4.46
N ASP A 16 4.30 -4.57 5.61
CA ASP A 16 4.53 -5.25 6.90
C ASP A 16 3.55 -6.39 7.11
N ALA A 17 2.30 -6.20 6.72
CA ALA A 17 1.32 -7.28 6.76
C ALA A 17 1.70 -8.44 5.83
N MET A 18 2.27 -8.18 4.64
CA MET A 18 2.83 -9.25 3.78
C MET A 18 3.96 -10.03 4.48
N ARG A 19 4.85 -9.33 5.21
CA ARG A 19 5.95 -9.97 5.96
C ARG A 19 5.43 -10.86 7.08
N ILE A 20 4.43 -10.39 7.84
CA ILE A 20 3.82 -11.15 8.94
C ILE A 20 3.14 -12.43 8.43
N HIS A 21 2.44 -12.34 7.30
CA HIS A 21 1.71 -13.48 6.73
C HIS A 21 2.61 -14.43 5.91
N GLY A 22 3.84 -14.01 5.57
CA GLY A 22 4.80 -14.81 4.82
C GLY A 22 4.24 -15.30 3.48
N GLY A 23 4.46 -16.57 3.15
CA GLY A 23 4.00 -17.17 1.89
C GLY A 23 2.48 -17.11 1.68
N TYR A 24 1.69 -17.11 2.76
CA TYR A 24 0.24 -16.94 2.65
C TYR A 24 -0.14 -15.57 2.12
N GLY A 25 0.65 -14.53 2.38
CA GLY A 25 0.41 -13.17 1.86
C GLY A 25 0.30 -13.11 0.34
N TYR A 26 0.91 -14.05 -0.38
CA TYR A 26 0.92 -14.12 -1.84
C TYR A 26 -0.16 -15.02 -2.44
N ILE A 27 -0.96 -15.70 -1.61
CA ILE A 27 -2.02 -16.59 -2.07
C ILE A 27 -3.24 -15.74 -2.48
N LYS A 28 -3.68 -15.91 -3.73
CA LYS A 28 -4.87 -15.23 -4.25
C LYS A 28 -6.12 -15.60 -3.45
N GLY A 29 -7.01 -14.61 -3.29
CA GLY A 29 -8.28 -14.78 -2.57
C GLY A 29 -8.19 -14.43 -1.08
N LEU A 30 -6.99 -14.18 -0.54
CA LEU A 30 -6.84 -13.63 0.80
C LEU A 30 -6.91 -12.09 0.77
N PRO A 31 -7.53 -11.46 1.78
CA PRO A 31 -7.63 -10.00 1.85
C PRO A 31 -6.27 -9.30 1.79
N ILE A 32 -5.23 -9.89 2.40
CA ILE A 32 -3.88 -9.32 2.45
C ILE A 32 -3.27 -9.14 1.06
N GLU A 33 -3.42 -10.13 0.19
CA GLU A 33 -2.96 -10.09 -1.20
C GLU A 33 -3.64 -8.95 -1.97
N ARG A 34 -4.95 -8.80 -1.76
CA ARG A 34 -5.73 -7.72 -2.38
C ARG A 34 -5.27 -6.36 -1.90
N PHE A 35 -5.11 -6.17 -0.58
CA PHE A 35 -4.67 -4.90 -0.01
C PHE A 35 -3.28 -4.49 -0.49
N TYR A 36 -2.37 -5.47 -0.61
CA TYR A 36 -1.04 -5.22 -1.18
C TYR A 36 -1.11 -4.76 -2.64
N ARG A 37 -2.02 -5.33 -3.46
CA ARG A 37 -2.23 -4.89 -4.84
C ARG A 37 -2.91 -3.53 -4.97
N GLU A 38 -3.76 -3.15 -4.01
CA GLU A 38 -4.49 -1.89 -4.02
C GLU A 38 -3.67 -0.70 -3.48
N ALA A 39 -2.70 -0.95 -2.59
CA ALA A 39 -1.87 0.10 -1.99
C ALA A 39 -1.16 1.01 -3.02
N PRO A 40 -0.58 0.52 -4.13
CA PRO A 40 0.01 1.38 -5.16
C PRO A 40 -0.98 2.37 -5.80
N LEU A 41 -2.27 2.02 -5.91
CA LEU A 41 -3.28 2.95 -6.44
C LEU A 41 -3.45 4.15 -5.52
N MET A 42 -3.39 3.95 -4.20
CA MET A 42 -3.48 5.04 -3.22
C MET A 42 -2.25 5.98 -3.30
N ILE A 43 -1.12 5.48 -3.81
CA ILE A 43 0.13 6.24 -3.96
C ILE A 43 0.11 7.15 -5.20
N ILE A 44 -0.50 6.70 -6.29
CA ILE A 44 -0.44 7.40 -7.59
C ILE A 44 -1.77 8.02 -8.04
N GLY A 45 -2.90 7.46 -7.60
CA GLY A 45 -4.21 7.65 -8.24
C GLY A 45 -4.75 9.08 -8.22
N GLU A 46 -4.32 9.90 -7.27
CA GLU A 46 -4.76 11.29 -7.17
C GLU A 46 -3.57 12.26 -7.07
N GLY A 47 -2.62 12.10 -7.99
CA GLY A 47 -1.37 12.86 -8.04
C GLY A 47 -0.24 12.10 -7.35
N THR A 48 0.83 11.85 -8.10
CA THR A 48 2.00 11.09 -7.65
C THR A 48 2.65 11.74 -6.43
N MET A 49 3.08 10.93 -5.47
CA MET A 49 3.74 11.41 -4.24
C MET A 49 4.93 12.35 -4.50
N LYS A 50 5.69 12.10 -5.58
CA LYS A 50 6.84 12.94 -5.95
C LYS A 50 6.48 14.41 -6.19
N PHE A 51 5.30 14.71 -6.71
CA PHE A 51 4.83 16.08 -6.89
C PHE A 51 4.32 16.72 -5.60
N LYS A 52 3.97 15.92 -4.58
CA LYS A 52 3.45 16.43 -3.30
C LYS A 52 4.57 16.79 -2.31
N ASN A 53 5.80 16.37 -2.59
CA ASN A 53 7.01 16.65 -1.81
C ASN A 53 7.91 17.74 -2.45
N LEU A 54 7.48 18.34 -3.56
CA LEU A 54 8.07 19.52 -4.19
C LEU A 54 7.30 20.77 -3.76
#